data_AF-A0A1N7PFU1-F1
#
_entry.id   AF-A0A1N7PFU1-F1
#
_cell.length_a   1.000
_cell.length_b   1.000
_cell.length_c   1.000
_cell.angle_alpha   90.00
_cell.angle_beta   90.00
_cell.angle_gamma   90.00
#
_symmetry.space_group_name_H-M   'P 1'
#
loop_
_entity.id
_entity.type
_entity.pdbx_description
1 polymer ?
#
loop_
_entity_poly.entity_id
_entity_poly.type
_entity_poly.pdbx_seq_one_letter_code
_entity_poly.pdbx_strand_id
1 'polypeptide(L)'
;MKHTKQEMLIKALKVLKDLNSQYFKDENLKKINYHENDELSRPKGKIMNTWVAIVNDPIFDASEFLTISDETGEPLYYQNANMIIHEIQKDNNGNYF
;
A
#
# COMPACT_ATOMS: atom_id res chain seq x y z
N MET A 1 7.96 10.73 -10.48
CA MET A 1 7.74 9.31 -10.80
C MET A 1 9.07 8.62 -11.01
N LYS A 2 9.61 8.01 -9.97
CA LYS A 2 10.88 7.25 -10.02
C LYS A 2 10.67 5.77 -10.35
N HIS A 3 9.50 5.24 -10.05
CA HIS A 3 9.13 3.86 -10.35
C HIS A 3 8.07 3.79 -11.45
N THR A 4 7.99 2.66 -12.12
CA THR A 4 6.92 2.39 -13.08
C THR A 4 5.69 1.81 -12.39
N LYS A 5 4.53 1.94 -13.04
CA LYS A 5 3.29 1.33 -12.55
C LYS A 5 3.41 -0.19 -12.40
N GLN A 6 4.15 -0.86 -13.29
CA GLN A 6 4.33 -2.31 -13.26
C GLN A 6 5.19 -2.75 -12.07
N GLU A 7 6.30 -2.04 -11.80
CA GLU A 7 7.13 -2.30 -10.61
C GLU A 7 6.34 -2.13 -9.31
N MET A 8 5.53 -1.07 -9.23
CA MET A 8 4.73 -0.79 -8.04
C MET A 8 3.56 -1.75 -7.88
N LEU A 9 3.00 -2.27 -8.97
CA LEU A 9 1.99 -3.34 -8.93
C LEU A 9 2.58 -4.63 -8.33
N ILE A 10 3.76 -5.05 -8.81
CA ILE A 10 4.46 -6.24 -8.29
C ILE A 10 4.79 -6.06 -6.81
N LYS A 11 5.26 -4.86 -6.43
CA LYS A 11 5.57 -4.53 -5.03
C LYS A 11 4.31 -4.58 -4.16
N ALA A 12 3.20 -3.97 -4.59
CA ALA A 12 1.94 -3.98 -3.85
C ALA A 12 1.40 -5.39 -3.64
N LEU A 13 1.44 -6.25 -4.66
CA LEU A 13 1.04 -7.66 -4.54
C LEU A 13 1.88 -8.40 -3.50
N LYS A 14 3.21 -8.21 -3.50
CA LYS A 14 4.08 -8.80 -2.48
C LYS A 14 3.70 -8.32 -1.08
N VAL A 15 3.59 -7.00 -0.89
CA VAL A 15 3.26 -6.42 0.43
C VAL A 15 1.94 -6.96 0.95
N LEU A 16 0.88 -6.96 0.14
CA LEU A 16 -0.45 -7.42 0.56
C LEU A 16 -0.48 -8.92 0.87
N LYS A 17 0.27 -9.74 0.12
CA LYS A 17 0.47 -11.17 0.44
C LYS A 17 1.24 -11.37 1.74
N ASP A 18 2.28 -10.58 1.99
CA ASP A 18 3.05 -10.69 3.23
C ASP A 18 2.18 -10.32 4.44
N LEU A 19 1.39 -9.24 4.33
CA LEU A 19 0.48 -8.77 5.39
C LEU A 19 -0.68 -9.73 5.67
N ASN A 20 -1.21 -10.41 4.63
CA ASN A 20 -2.36 -11.29 4.79
C ASN A 20 -2.39 -12.45 3.80
N SER A 21 -1.39 -13.32 3.87
CA SER A 21 -1.18 -14.44 2.94
C SER A 21 -2.34 -15.43 2.85
N GLN A 22 -3.14 -15.55 3.91
CA GLN A 22 -4.24 -16.51 3.98
C GLN A 22 -5.49 -16.04 3.22
N TYR A 23 -5.73 -14.72 3.17
CA TYR A 23 -6.99 -14.17 2.66
C TYR A 23 -6.80 -13.30 1.42
N PHE A 24 -5.61 -12.76 1.19
CA PHE A 24 -5.34 -11.91 0.04
C PHE A 24 -5.08 -12.73 -1.24
N LYS A 25 -5.81 -12.41 -2.30
CA LYS A 25 -5.62 -12.93 -3.66
C LYS A 25 -5.27 -11.79 -4.60
N ASP A 26 -4.60 -12.12 -5.70
CA ASP A 26 -4.17 -11.12 -6.70
C ASP A 26 -5.35 -10.31 -7.28
N GLU A 27 -6.52 -10.93 -7.37
CA GLU A 27 -7.77 -10.30 -7.83
C GLU A 27 -8.30 -9.21 -6.87
N ASN A 28 -7.89 -9.21 -5.61
CA ASN A 28 -8.28 -8.18 -4.64
C ASN A 28 -7.56 -6.85 -4.92
N LEU A 29 -6.43 -6.83 -5.62
CA LEU A 29 -5.77 -5.58 -6.01
C LEU A 29 -6.44 -4.99 -7.27
N LYS A 30 -7.29 -3.97 -7.07
CA LYS A 30 -8.04 -3.33 -8.17
C LYS A 30 -7.13 -2.56 -9.12
N LYS A 31 -6.33 -1.66 -8.56
CA LYS A 31 -5.44 -0.75 -9.29
C LYS A 31 -4.42 -0.13 -8.36
N ILE A 32 -3.39 0.43 -8.98
CA ILE A 32 -2.42 1.30 -8.31
C ILE A 32 -2.33 2.62 -9.07
N ASN A 33 -2.33 3.72 -8.33
CA ASN A 33 -2.29 5.07 -8.85
C ASN A 33 -1.07 5.81 -8.31
N TYR A 34 -0.49 6.69 -9.11
CA TYR A 34 0.54 7.63 -8.67
C TYR A 34 -0.11 8.95 -8.25
N HIS A 35 0.35 9.51 -7.15
CA HIS A 35 -0.13 10.75 -6.58
C HIS A 35 1.07 11.69 -6.35
N GLU A 36 0.95 12.93 -6.83
CA GLU A 36 1.96 13.97 -6.60
C GLU A 36 1.58 14.82 -5.40
N ASN A 37 2.58 15.20 -4.59
CA ASN A 37 2.40 16.04 -3.41
C ASN A 37 1.32 15.54 -2.44
N ASP A 38 1.30 14.23 -2.21
CA ASP A 38 0.35 13.58 -1.30
C ASP A 38 0.72 13.87 0.16
N GLU A 39 -0.27 14.28 0.97
CA GLU A 39 -0.07 14.50 2.42
C GLU A 39 -0.29 13.17 3.16
N LEU A 40 0.80 12.64 3.72
CA LEU A 40 0.79 11.35 4.38
C LEU A 40 0.01 11.37 5.69
N SER A 41 -0.71 10.27 5.93
CA SER A 41 -1.27 10.00 7.25
C SER A 41 -0.21 9.50 8.24
N ARG A 42 0.82 8.78 7.76
CA ARG A 42 1.98 8.34 8.55
C ARG A 42 3.28 8.38 7.70
N PRO A 43 4.33 9.08 8.14
CA PRO A 43 4.34 10.07 9.23
C PRO A 43 3.40 11.25 8.90
N LYS A 44 2.59 11.66 9.88
CA LYS A 44 1.48 12.61 9.67
C LYS A 44 1.99 13.97 9.16
N GLY A 45 1.35 14.50 8.11
CA GLY A 45 1.58 15.85 7.60
C GLY A 45 2.82 16.01 6.71
N LYS A 46 3.55 14.93 6.45
CA LYS A 46 4.64 14.95 5.47
C LYS A 46 4.04 14.94 4.07
N ILE A 47 4.51 15.83 3.20
CA ILE A 47 4.12 15.88 1.79
C ILE A 47 5.16 15.14 0.94
N MET A 48 4.74 14.16 0.14
CA MET A 48 5.62 13.49 -0.84
C MET A 48 4.85 12.82 -1.98
N ASN A 49 5.57 12.40 -3.03
CA ASN A 49 4.95 11.61 -4.10
C ASN A 49 4.77 10.15 -3.64
N THR A 50 3.61 9.59 -3.93
CA THR A 50 3.21 8.25 -3.46
C THR A 50 2.61 7.41 -4.57
N TRP A 51 2.62 6.10 -4.33
CA TRP A 51 1.79 5.14 -5.04
C TRP A 51 0.74 4.61 -4.07
N VAL A 52 -0.53 4.67 -4.48
CA VAL A 52 -1.66 4.20 -3.69
C VAL A 52 -2.30 3.01 -4.40
N ALA A 53 -2.19 1.85 -3.78
CA ALA A 53 -2.88 0.62 -4.20
C ALA A 53 -4.27 0.58 -3.58
N ILE A 54 -5.27 0.33 -4.43
CA ILE A 54 -6.68 0.23 -4.04
C ILE A 54 -7.07 -1.24 -4.03
N VAL A 55 -7.54 -1.72 -2.89
CA VAL A 55 -7.94 -3.10 -2.68
C VAL A 55 -9.47 -3.21 -2.66
N ASN A 56 -10.01 -4.08 -3.53
CA ASN A 56 -11.41 -4.45 -3.61
C ASN A 56 -11.61 -5.77 -2.83
N ASP A 57 -11.74 -5.69 -1.51
CA ASP A 57 -12.53 -6.62 -0.67
C ASP A 57 -12.16 -6.44 0.82
N PRO A 58 -13.05 -5.77 1.55
CA PRO A 58 -13.52 -6.29 2.83
C PRO A 58 -15.03 -6.50 2.75
N ILE A 59 -15.58 -7.32 3.65
CA ILE A 59 -17.00 -7.77 3.75
C ILE A 59 -18.06 -6.64 3.74
N PHE A 60 -17.65 -5.37 3.73
CA PHE A 60 -18.48 -4.18 3.58
C PHE A 60 -17.85 -3.27 2.51
N ASP A 61 -18.65 -2.77 1.56
CA ASP A 61 -18.30 -1.89 0.42
C ASP A 61 -17.38 -0.69 0.76
N ALA A 62 -16.13 -0.96 1.10
CA ALA A 62 -15.19 0.04 1.58
C ALA A 62 -13.82 -0.27 1.00
N SER A 63 -13.23 0.75 0.36
CA SER A 63 -11.90 0.63 -0.24
C SER A 63 -10.84 0.61 0.85
N GLU A 64 -9.94 -0.36 0.78
CA GLU A 64 -8.73 -0.38 1.60
C GLU A 64 -7.55 0.11 0.77
N PHE A 65 -6.60 0.79 1.42
CA PHE A 65 -5.53 1.50 0.74
C PHE A 65 -4.17 1.10 1.31
N LEU A 66 -3.25 0.76 0.41
CA LEU A 66 -1.83 0.62 0.71
C LEU A 66 -1.07 1.79 0.11
N THR A 67 -0.36 2.55 0.94
CA THR A 67 0.45 3.71 0.52
C THR A 67 1.92 3.32 0.47
N ILE A 68 2.57 3.60 -0.66
CA ILE A 68 3.98 3.29 -0.95
C ILE A 68 4.70 4.59 -1.35
N SER A 69 5.93 4.76 -0.86
CA SER A 69 6.80 5.89 -1.22
C SER A 69 7.28 5.79 -2.67
N ASP A 70 7.08 6.82 -3.51
CA ASP A 70 7.74 6.88 -4.83
C ASP A 70 9.25 7.11 -4.70
N GLU A 71 9.75 7.57 -3.54
CA GLU A 71 11.17 7.83 -3.35
C GLU A 71 12.00 6.57 -3.14
N THR A 72 11.44 5.61 -2.41
CA THR A 72 12.14 4.40 -1.95
C THR A 72 11.53 3.12 -2.48
N GLY A 73 10.29 3.18 -2.98
CA GLY A 73 9.49 2.01 -3.34
C GLY A 73 9.04 1.20 -2.12
N GLU A 74 9.32 1.64 -0.89
CA GLU A 74 8.94 0.90 0.33
C GLU A 74 7.54 1.29 0.82
N PRO A 75 6.75 0.32 1.33
CA PRO A 75 5.43 0.59 1.88
C PRO A 75 5.53 1.46 3.14
N LEU A 76 4.54 2.33 3.34
CA LEU A 76 4.49 3.24 4.48
C LEU A 76 3.44 2.77 5.49
N TYR A 77 2.21 2.57 5.03
CA TYR A 77 1.10 2.15 5.88
C TYR A 77 -0.03 1.53 5.07
N TYR A 78 -0.85 0.77 5.79
CA TYR A 78 -2.13 0.25 5.35
C TYR A 78 -3.27 1.00 6.02
N GLN A 79 -4.33 1.33 5.29
CA GLN A 79 -5.54 1.91 5.82
C GLN A 79 -6.74 1.04 5.45
N ASN A 80 -7.43 0.52 6.46
CA ASN A 80 -8.59 -0.34 6.27
C ASN A 80 -9.90 0.46 6.12
N ALA A 81 -10.98 -0.28 5.84
CA ALA A 81 -12.34 0.25 5.70
C ALA A 81 -12.84 1.07 6.91
N ASN A 82 -12.34 0.77 8.11
CA ASN A 82 -12.72 1.46 9.35
C ASN A 82 -11.87 2.71 9.64
N MET A 83 -11.10 3.19 8.64
CA MET A 83 -10.13 4.29 8.78
C MET A 83 -9.03 4.05 9.82
N ILE A 84 -8.78 2.77 10.18
CA ILE A 84 -7.67 2.41 11.05
C ILE A 84 -6.41 2.31 10.19
N ILE A 85 -5.36 3.00 10.62
CA ILE A 85 -4.07 3.05 9.94
C ILE A 85 -3.08 2.16 10.68
N HIS A 86 -2.44 1.26 9.95
CA HIS A 86 -1.39 0.37 10.42
C HIS A 86 -0.09 0.73 9.70
N GLU A 87 0.94 1.13 10.45
CA GLU A 87 2.29 1.32 9.88
C GLU A 87 2.86 -0.03 9.45
N ILE A 88 3.55 -0.06 8.32
CA ILE A 88 4.13 -1.29 7.78
C ILE A 88 5.63 -1.28 8.06
N GLN A 89 6.12 -2.38 8.60
CA GLN A 89 7.55 -2.60 8.83
C GLN A 89 8.07 -3.73 7.94
N LYS A 90 9.39 -3.82 7.81
CA LYS A 90 10.07 -4.84 7.03
C LYS A 90 11.05 -5.58 7.93
N ASP A 91 10.96 -6.90 7.96
CA ASP A 91 11.90 -7.72 8.71
C ASP A 91 13.27 -7.83 8.01
N ASN A 92 14.24 -8.46 8.69
CA ASN A 92 15.58 -8.70 8.14
C ASN A 92 15.59 -9.66 6.93
N ASN A 93 14.52 -10.42 6.71
CA ASN A 93 14.35 -11.33 5.58
C ASN A 93 13.66 -10.66 4.38
N GLY A 94 13.21 -9.41 4.55
CA GLY A 94 12.53 -8.62 3.53
C GLY A 94 11.01 -8.84 3.44
N ASN A 95 10.40 -9.46 4.45
CA ASN A 95 8.95 -9.63 4.58
C ASN A 95 8.32 -8.42 5.28
N TYR A 96 7.10 -8.07 4.89
CA TYR A 96 6.35 -6.97 5.47
C TYR A 96 5.36 -7.44 6.54
N PHE A 97 5.22 -6.68 7.63
CA PHE A 97 4.28 -6.96 8.74
C PHE A 97 3.78 -5.66 9.39
#